data_AF-R9JWF3-F1
#
_entry.id   AF-R9JWF3-F1
#
_cell.length_a   1.000
_cell.length_b   1.000
_cell.length_c   1.000
_cell.angle_alpha   90.00
_cell.angle_beta   90.00
_cell.angle_gamma   90.00
#
_symmetry.space_group_name_H-M   'P 1'
#
loop_
_entity.id
_entity.type
_entity.pdbx_description
1 polymer ?
#
loop_
_entity_poly.entity_id
_entity_poly.type
_entity_poly.pdbx_seq_one_letter_code
_entity_poly.pdbx_strand_id
1 'polypeptide(L)'
;MLPSGHEELQKNGYARMASIEDDLIEEDTSLQQARASYSVDDAVDYMLKYTSNASSCNICGKGKCSNKVDTTKYNSAYTHYISVGKHVDCANYVSQALYEGGISTDDTWKAGSSAWIGVSALTKYMTDNKYWTSLSYSSVKKGDIVSYTSYSHVVMITSYDGTTHKYSGHSNDRKNTVININTNTASNYKFYRVS
;
A
#
# COMPACT_ATOMS: atom_id res chain seq x y z
N MET A 1 3.90 -45.65 27.68
CA MET A 1 4.64 -44.84 26.68
C MET A 1 5.80 -44.21 27.43
N LEU A 2 7.03 -44.66 27.18
CA LEU A 2 8.20 -44.06 27.83
C LEU A 2 8.42 -42.66 27.24
N PRO A 3 8.84 -41.65 28.04
CA PRO A 3 9.19 -40.35 27.49
C PRO A 3 10.36 -40.53 26.53
N SER A 4 10.37 -39.78 25.44
CA SER A 4 11.48 -39.77 24.49
C SER A 4 12.80 -39.52 25.24
N GLY A 5 13.82 -40.31 24.92
CA GLY A 5 15.13 -40.19 25.55
C GLY A 5 15.74 -38.82 25.30
N HIS A 6 16.63 -38.35 26.19
CA HIS A 6 17.21 -37.01 26.10
C HIS A 6 17.84 -36.72 24.73
N GLU A 7 18.39 -37.76 24.10
CA GLU A 7 19.10 -37.70 22.82
C GLU A 7 18.13 -37.51 21.65
N GLU A 8 16.96 -38.14 21.72
CA GLU A 8 15.88 -37.98 20.75
C GLU A 8 15.23 -36.59 20.87
N LEU A 9 15.07 -36.09 22.10
CA LEU A 9 14.62 -34.72 22.36
C LEU A 9 15.61 -33.67 21.82
N GLN A 10 16.91 -33.89 22.00
CA GLN A 10 17.95 -33.01 21.44
C GLN A 10 17.93 -33.03 19.92
N LYS A 11 17.91 -34.21 19.29
CA LYS A 11 17.91 -34.37 17.83
C LYS A 11 16.69 -33.72 17.19
N ASN A 12 15.51 -33.92 17.77
CA ASN A 12 14.27 -33.30 17.29
C ASN A 12 14.27 -31.78 17.53
N GLY A 13 14.89 -31.31 18.61
CA GLY A 13 15.11 -29.89 18.87
C GLY A 13 15.98 -29.23 17.80
N TYR A 14 17.12 -29.82 17.46
CA TYR A 14 18.02 -29.31 16.41
C TYR A 14 17.37 -29.33 15.03
N ALA A 15 16.68 -30.40 14.66
CA ALA A 15 15.97 -30.49 13.38
C ALA A 15 14.89 -29.40 13.25
N ARG A 16 14.16 -29.12 14.33
CA ARG A 16 13.17 -28.06 14.36
C ARG A 16 13.78 -26.66 14.32
N MET A 17 14.94 -26.44 14.93
CA MET A 17 15.63 -25.16 14.81
C MET A 17 16.17 -24.92 13.40
N ALA A 18 16.72 -25.96 12.76
CA ALA A 18 17.17 -25.86 11.37
C ALA A 18 16.02 -25.57 10.39
N SER A 19 14.86 -26.21 10.56
CA SER A 19 13.70 -25.92 9.71
C SER A 19 13.17 -24.49 9.89
N ILE A 20 13.18 -23.97 11.12
CA ILE A 20 12.81 -22.58 11.39
C ILE A 20 13.83 -21.63 10.73
N GLU A 21 15.11 -21.95 10.78
CA GLU A 21 16.16 -21.14 10.16
C GLU A 21 16.03 -21.13 8.63
N ASP A 22 15.78 -22.27 7.99
CA ASP A 22 15.52 -22.36 6.54
C ASP A 22 14.26 -21.58 6.14
N ASP A 23 13.14 -21.73 6.86
CA ASP A 23 11.89 -20.99 6.59
C ASP A 23 12.11 -19.46 6.69
N LEU A 24 12.87 -19.01 7.70
CA LEU A 24 13.20 -17.60 7.88
C LEU A 24 14.13 -17.07 6.78
N ILE A 25 15.07 -17.90 6.31
CA ILE A 25 15.95 -17.56 5.19
C ILE A 25 15.13 -17.45 3.90
N GLU A 26 14.24 -18.39 3.60
CA GLU A 26 13.38 -18.32 2.40
C GLU A 26 12.47 -17.08 2.42
N GLU A 27 11.88 -16.75 3.57
CA GLU A 27 11.05 -15.56 3.73
C GLU A 27 11.85 -14.26 3.49
N ASP A 28 13.04 -14.11 4.10
CA ASP A 28 13.92 -12.93 3.88
C ASP A 28 14.41 -12.86 2.42
N THR A 29 14.72 -13.99 1.81
CA THR A 29 15.18 -14.04 0.40
C THR A 29 14.05 -13.64 -0.56
N SER A 30 12.82 -14.09 -0.32
CA SER A 30 11.66 -13.74 -1.14
C SER A 30 11.28 -12.26 -1.01
N LEU A 31 11.38 -11.69 0.21
CA LEU A 31 11.21 -10.27 0.45
C LEU A 31 12.29 -9.46 -0.26
N GLN A 32 13.56 -9.83 -0.12
CA GLN A 32 14.66 -9.16 -0.84
C GLN A 32 14.51 -9.24 -2.36
N GLN A 33 14.01 -10.35 -2.92
CA GLN A 33 13.70 -10.44 -4.34
C GLN A 33 12.54 -9.54 -4.76
N ALA A 34 11.42 -9.54 -4.03
CA ALA A 34 10.29 -8.65 -4.30
C ALA A 34 10.69 -7.17 -4.25
N ARG A 35 11.58 -6.81 -3.32
CA ARG A 35 12.18 -5.48 -3.17
C ARG A 35 13.09 -5.12 -4.34
N ALA A 36 13.90 -6.07 -4.80
CA ALA A 36 14.79 -5.89 -5.94
C ALA A 36 14.04 -5.85 -7.29
N SER A 37 12.85 -6.45 -7.38
CA SER A 37 12.04 -6.48 -8.59
C SER A 37 10.96 -5.39 -8.66
N TYR A 38 10.73 -4.65 -7.57
CA TYR A 38 9.64 -3.68 -7.52
C TYR A 38 9.86 -2.54 -8.52
N SER A 39 8.90 -2.35 -9.42
CA SER A 39 8.89 -1.31 -10.42
C SER A 39 8.09 -0.11 -9.94
N VAL A 40 8.80 0.94 -9.52
CA VAL A 40 8.20 2.24 -9.18
C VAL A 40 7.44 2.82 -10.37
N ASP A 41 7.94 2.60 -11.59
CA ASP A 41 7.33 3.14 -12.80
C ASP A 41 6.00 2.46 -13.10
N ASP A 42 5.91 1.13 -13.01
CA ASP A 42 4.65 0.40 -13.24
C ASP A 42 3.58 0.78 -12.20
N ALA A 43 3.99 0.90 -10.93
CA ALA A 43 3.09 1.36 -9.87
C ALA A 43 2.60 2.79 -10.12
N VAL A 44 3.48 3.71 -10.53
CA VAL A 44 3.10 5.10 -10.81
C VAL A 44 2.24 5.20 -12.07
N ASP A 45 2.54 4.42 -13.11
CA ASP A 45 1.75 4.35 -14.33
C ASP A 45 0.34 3.82 -14.03
N TYR A 46 0.22 2.82 -13.15
CA TYR A 46 -1.08 2.39 -12.62
C TYR A 46 -1.81 3.56 -11.96
N MET A 47 -1.13 4.26 -11.05
CA MET A 47 -1.68 5.41 -10.31
C MET A 47 -2.07 6.60 -11.21
N LEU A 48 -1.55 6.68 -12.43
CA LEU A 48 -1.91 7.69 -13.41
C LEU A 48 -2.99 7.20 -14.39
N LYS A 49 -3.01 5.90 -14.68
CA LYS A 49 -3.94 5.28 -15.62
C LYS A 49 -5.36 5.23 -15.06
N TYR A 50 -5.51 4.79 -13.81
CA TYR A 50 -6.81 4.42 -13.26
C TYR A 50 -7.47 5.49 -12.38
N THR A 51 -7.19 6.77 -12.64
CA THR A 51 -7.82 7.88 -11.93
C THR A 51 -7.95 9.12 -12.82
N SER A 52 -8.66 10.15 -12.35
CA SER A 52 -8.83 11.42 -13.04
C SER A 52 -8.93 12.59 -12.05
N ASN A 53 -9.08 13.81 -12.57
CA ASN A 53 -9.44 14.97 -11.78
C ASN A 53 -10.94 15.21 -11.88
N ALA A 54 -11.72 14.31 -11.26
CA ALA A 54 -13.17 14.34 -11.33
C ALA A 54 -13.73 15.69 -10.85
N SER A 55 -14.73 16.22 -11.56
CA SER A 55 -15.45 17.44 -11.20
C SER A 55 -16.75 17.16 -10.43
N SER A 56 -17.26 15.93 -10.55
CA SER A 56 -18.50 15.45 -9.93
C SER A 56 -18.38 13.96 -9.57
N CYS A 57 -19.44 13.40 -8.99
CA CYS A 57 -19.53 12.03 -8.54
C CYS A 57 -20.50 11.28 -9.46
N ASN A 58 -20.00 10.34 -10.25
CA ASN A 58 -20.79 9.68 -11.30
C ASN A 58 -21.68 8.53 -10.80
N ILE A 59 -21.56 8.12 -9.53
CA ILE A 59 -22.22 6.90 -9.00
C ILE A 59 -23.23 7.14 -7.87
N CYS A 60 -23.00 8.05 -6.92
CA CYS A 60 -23.90 8.17 -5.75
C CYS A 60 -25.17 9.00 -6.04
N GLY A 61 -25.33 9.55 -7.25
CA GLY A 61 -26.44 10.44 -7.61
C GLY A 61 -26.23 11.88 -7.11
N LYS A 62 -26.82 12.86 -7.80
CA LYS A 62 -26.61 14.29 -7.56
C LYS A 62 -26.93 14.67 -6.10
N GLY A 63 -25.97 15.29 -5.41
CA GLY A 63 -26.14 15.81 -4.04
C GLY A 63 -26.01 14.79 -2.90
N LYS A 64 -25.74 13.51 -3.19
CA LYS A 64 -25.63 12.44 -2.18
C LYS A 64 -24.20 12.13 -1.72
N CYS A 65 -23.19 12.63 -2.44
CA CYS A 65 -21.77 12.52 -2.12
C CYS A 65 -21.11 13.89 -2.30
N SER A 66 -20.23 14.28 -1.38
CA SER A 66 -19.38 15.48 -1.50
C SER A 66 -18.06 15.20 -2.22
N ASN A 67 -17.71 13.92 -2.36
CA ASN A 67 -16.52 13.47 -3.07
C ASN A 67 -16.70 13.68 -4.58
N LYS A 68 -15.62 14.08 -5.27
CA LYS A 68 -15.60 14.12 -6.73
C LYS A 68 -14.97 12.82 -7.21
N VAL A 69 -15.73 11.96 -7.86
CA VAL A 69 -15.33 10.60 -8.23
C VAL A 69 -15.84 10.24 -9.62
N ASP A 70 -14.96 9.70 -10.45
CA ASP A 70 -15.23 9.18 -11.78
C ASP A 70 -14.82 7.71 -11.87
N THR A 71 -15.74 6.84 -11.46
CA THR A 71 -15.50 5.39 -11.44
C THR A 71 -15.33 4.78 -12.83
N THR A 72 -15.63 5.53 -13.91
CA THR A 72 -15.38 5.04 -15.29
C THR A 72 -13.88 4.94 -15.60
N LYS A 73 -13.04 5.56 -14.77
CA LYS A 73 -11.58 5.51 -14.88
C LYS A 73 -10.96 4.44 -14.02
N TYR A 74 -11.70 3.83 -13.10
CA TYR A 74 -11.17 2.84 -12.19
C TYR A 74 -10.89 1.53 -12.94
N ASN A 75 -9.98 0.71 -12.42
CA ASN A 75 -9.75 -0.61 -12.98
C ASN A 75 -10.96 -1.51 -12.73
N SER A 76 -11.64 -1.92 -13.80
CA SER A 76 -12.85 -2.74 -13.74
C SER A 76 -12.61 -4.17 -13.23
N ALA A 77 -11.36 -4.62 -13.15
CA ALA A 77 -11.01 -5.91 -12.55
C ALA A 77 -11.17 -5.91 -11.01
N TYR A 78 -11.23 -4.74 -10.38
CA TYR A 78 -11.33 -4.62 -8.93
C TYR A 78 -12.65 -4.01 -8.50
N THR A 79 -13.16 -4.49 -7.36
CA THR A 79 -14.34 -3.89 -6.73
C THR A 79 -14.02 -2.49 -6.24
N HIS A 80 -14.90 -1.53 -6.51
CA HIS A 80 -14.86 -0.20 -5.92
C HIS A 80 -15.66 -0.19 -4.60
N TYR A 81 -15.06 0.33 -3.54
CA TYR A 81 -15.66 0.39 -2.21
C TYR A 81 -16.29 1.76 -1.85
N ILE A 82 -17.55 1.72 -1.44
CA ILE A 82 -18.34 2.84 -0.90
C ILE A 82 -18.90 2.45 0.47
N SER A 83 -18.82 3.34 1.46
CA SER A 83 -19.35 3.15 2.81
C SER A 83 -20.17 4.35 3.23
N VAL A 84 -21.44 4.13 3.60
CA VAL A 84 -22.38 5.16 4.08
C VAL A 84 -22.41 6.40 3.16
N GLY A 85 -22.44 6.18 1.84
CA GLY A 85 -22.45 7.25 0.83
C GLY A 85 -21.11 7.99 0.64
N LYS A 86 -20.04 7.54 1.29
CA LYS A 86 -18.67 8.05 1.12
C LYS A 86 -17.81 7.04 0.39
N HIS A 87 -16.99 7.53 -0.53
CA HIS A 87 -16.01 6.69 -1.20
C HIS A 87 -14.85 6.39 -0.24
N VAL A 88 -14.46 5.11 -0.15
CA VAL A 88 -13.42 4.63 0.77
C VAL A 88 -12.38 3.78 0.05
N ASP A 89 -12.15 4.09 -1.23
CA ASP A 89 -11.38 3.27 -2.15
C ASP A 89 -9.87 3.56 -2.15
N CYS A 90 -9.40 4.51 -1.32
CA CYS A 90 -8.01 4.97 -1.34
C CYS A 90 -6.97 3.86 -1.12
N ALA A 91 -7.16 3.00 -0.12
CA ALA A 91 -6.24 1.89 0.12
C ALA A 91 -6.36 0.78 -0.93
N ASN A 92 -7.58 0.49 -1.40
CA ASN A 92 -7.78 -0.46 -2.50
C ASN A 92 -7.00 -0.02 -3.76
N TYR A 93 -7.07 1.27 -4.09
CA TYR A 93 -6.35 1.83 -5.23
C TYR A 93 -4.83 1.75 -5.10
N VAL A 94 -4.30 2.16 -3.95
CA VAL A 94 -2.85 2.08 -3.68
C VAL A 94 -2.39 0.63 -3.67
N SER A 95 -3.16 -0.30 -3.09
CA SER A 95 -2.83 -1.73 -3.09
C SER A 95 -2.74 -2.31 -4.51
N GLN A 96 -3.65 -1.92 -5.40
CA GLN A 96 -3.59 -2.33 -6.80
C GLN A 96 -2.31 -1.83 -7.49
N ALA A 97 -1.89 -0.59 -7.22
CA ALA A 97 -0.64 -0.05 -7.77
C ALA A 97 0.60 -0.76 -7.21
N LEU A 98 0.60 -1.12 -5.92
CA LEU A 98 1.69 -1.88 -5.31
C LEU A 98 1.80 -3.29 -5.92
N TYR A 99 0.67 -3.93 -6.18
CA TYR A 99 0.63 -5.23 -6.84
C TYR A 99 1.14 -5.14 -8.28
N GLU A 100 0.71 -4.14 -9.05
CA GLU A 100 1.22 -3.90 -10.40
C GLU A 100 2.73 -3.60 -10.39
N GLY A 101 3.21 -2.89 -9.36
CA GLY A 101 4.62 -2.66 -9.14
C GLY A 101 5.42 -3.91 -8.78
N GLY A 102 4.78 -5.05 -8.53
CA GLY A 102 5.44 -6.34 -8.31
C GLY A 102 5.45 -6.86 -6.87
N ILE A 103 4.73 -6.23 -5.94
CA ILE A 103 4.50 -6.86 -4.63
C ILE A 103 3.53 -8.03 -4.80
N SER A 104 4.01 -9.24 -4.52
CA SER A 104 3.18 -10.45 -4.60
C SER A 104 2.10 -10.47 -3.51
N THR A 105 0.92 -11.01 -3.85
CA THR A 105 -0.16 -11.22 -2.88
C THR A 105 0.01 -12.50 -2.08
N ASP A 106 -0.57 -12.53 -0.89
CA ASP A 106 -0.69 -13.72 -0.05
C ASP A 106 -2.13 -13.86 0.51
N ASP A 107 -2.31 -14.74 1.49
CA ASP A 107 -3.63 -14.93 2.11
C ASP A 107 -4.11 -13.77 2.99
N THR A 108 -3.20 -12.91 3.44
CA THR A 108 -3.48 -11.75 4.28
C THR A 108 -3.70 -10.50 3.43
N TRP A 109 -2.83 -10.23 2.46
CA TRP A 109 -2.86 -9.10 1.55
C TRP A 109 -3.17 -9.56 0.13
N LYS A 110 -4.45 -9.47 -0.21
CA LYS A 110 -5.02 -9.79 -1.53
C LYS A 110 -6.28 -8.98 -1.77
N ALA A 111 -6.68 -8.84 -3.02
CA ALA A 111 -7.86 -8.07 -3.41
C ALA A 111 -9.08 -8.37 -2.53
N GLY A 112 -9.61 -7.32 -1.89
CA GLY A 112 -10.79 -7.40 -1.01
C GLY A 112 -10.53 -7.80 0.44
N SER A 113 -9.30 -8.20 0.80
CA SER A 113 -8.94 -8.42 2.21
C SER A 113 -8.87 -7.11 2.99
N SER A 114 -8.99 -7.18 4.32
CA SER A 114 -8.85 -6.00 5.19
C SER A 114 -7.51 -5.29 5.01
N ALA A 115 -6.42 -6.06 4.87
CA ALA A 115 -5.08 -5.49 4.64
C ALA A 115 -4.94 -4.84 3.26
N TRP A 116 -5.80 -5.18 2.30
CA TRP A 116 -5.80 -4.59 0.97
C TRP A 116 -6.65 -3.31 0.89
N ILE A 117 -7.85 -3.32 1.49
CA ILE A 117 -8.84 -2.24 1.33
C ILE A 117 -8.84 -1.21 2.46
N GLY A 118 -8.19 -1.50 3.60
CA GLY A 118 -8.20 -0.65 4.79
C GLY A 118 -6.86 0.04 5.03
N VAL A 119 -6.84 1.37 5.12
CA VAL A 119 -5.60 2.17 5.29
C VAL A 119 -4.73 1.68 6.45
N SER A 120 -5.29 1.55 7.65
CA SER A 120 -4.53 1.14 8.83
C SER A 120 -4.01 -0.29 8.73
N ALA A 121 -4.80 -1.21 8.18
CA ALA A 121 -4.41 -2.61 8.00
C ALA A 121 -3.35 -2.77 6.89
N LEU A 122 -3.49 -2.02 5.79
CA LEU A 122 -2.50 -1.91 4.73
C LEU A 122 -1.17 -1.42 5.26
N THR A 123 -1.17 -0.27 5.95
CA THR A 123 0.07 0.31 6.51
C THR A 123 0.72 -0.68 7.47
N LYS A 124 -0.05 -1.29 8.38
CA LYS A 124 0.47 -2.29 9.32
C LYS A 124 1.08 -3.48 8.59
N TYR A 125 0.36 -4.09 7.65
CA TYR A 125 0.84 -5.24 6.89
C TYR A 125 2.14 -4.90 6.14
N MET A 126 2.18 -3.78 5.43
CA MET A 126 3.35 -3.39 4.65
C MET A 126 4.57 -3.09 5.51
N THR A 127 4.40 -2.49 6.69
CA THR A 127 5.53 -2.21 7.59
C THR A 127 5.99 -3.43 8.38
N ASP A 128 5.06 -4.31 8.79
CA ASP A 128 5.39 -5.50 9.56
C ASP A 128 6.16 -6.50 8.69
N ASN A 129 5.71 -6.72 7.46
CA ASN A 129 6.36 -7.57 6.46
C ASN A 129 7.49 -6.88 5.69
N LYS A 130 7.95 -5.71 6.17
CA LYS A 130 9.11 -4.99 5.66
C LYS A 130 9.00 -4.48 4.22
N TYR A 131 7.91 -4.66 3.51
CA TYR A 131 7.70 -4.02 2.20
C TYR A 131 7.84 -2.49 2.27
N TRP A 132 7.43 -1.86 3.37
CA TRP A 132 7.53 -0.42 3.55
C TRP A 132 8.52 0.00 4.64
N THR A 133 9.44 0.90 4.28
CA THR A 133 10.30 1.63 5.21
C THR A 133 9.79 3.05 5.43
N SER A 134 9.76 3.50 6.69
CA SER A 134 9.37 4.88 7.03
C SER A 134 10.40 5.89 6.58
N LEU A 135 9.94 7.06 6.10
CA LEU A 135 10.80 8.15 5.62
C LEU A 135 10.57 9.45 6.40
N SER A 136 11.57 10.33 6.36
CA SER A 136 11.37 11.74 6.66
C SER A 136 10.74 12.48 5.46
N TYR A 137 10.04 13.58 5.73
CA TYR A 137 9.39 14.37 4.69
C TYR A 137 10.35 14.89 3.61
N SER A 138 11.61 15.15 3.98
CA SER A 138 12.66 15.65 3.07
C SER A 138 13.19 14.58 2.11
N SER A 139 12.87 13.30 2.36
CA SER A 139 13.33 12.16 1.55
C SER A 139 12.28 11.66 0.57
N VAL A 140 11.09 12.27 0.56
CA VAL A 140 9.94 11.87 -0.27
C VAL A 140 10.22 12.11 -1.75
N LYS A 141 9.94 11.11 -2.58
CA LYS A 141 10.17 11.05 -4.02
C LYS A 141 9.00 10.37 -4.73
N LYS A 142 9.05 10.36 -6.06
CA LYS A 142 8.15 9.56 -6.91
C LYS A 142 8.12 8.09 -6.45
N GLY A 143 6.93 7.52 -6.36
CA GLY A 143 6.69 6.13 -5.90
C GLY A 143 6.43 6.00 -4.39
N ASP A 144 6.74 7.02 -3.60
CA ASP A 144 6.54 6.94 -2.16
C ASP A 144 5.06 7.07 -1.79
N ILE A 145 4.70 6.43 -0.67
CA ILE A 145 3.35 6.42 -0.13
C ILE A 145 3.20 7.50 0.92
N VAL A 146 2.07 8.19 0.89
CA VAL A 146 1.67 9.19 1.88
C VAL A 146 0.39 8.72 2.57
N SER A 147 0.47 8.47 3.87
CA SER A 147 -0.68 8.20 4.73
C SER A 147 -1.03 9.44 5.54
N TYR A 148 -2.29 9.88 5.52
CA TYR A 148 -2.74 11.01 6.31
C TYR A 148 -2.88 10.61 7.79
N THR A 149 -2.52 11.51 8.71
CA THR A 149 -2.53 11.24 10.15
C THR A 149 -3.84 11.61 10.84
N SER A 150 -4.53 12.63 10.33
CA SER A 150 -5.77 13.16 10.92
C SER A 150 -7.04 12.42 10.49
N TYR A 151 -6.97 11.64 9.40
CA TYR A 151 -8.08 10.81 8.92
C TYR A 151 -7.54 9.63 8.09
N SER A 152 -8.36 8.58 7.95
CA SER A 152 -8.01 7.36 7.22
C SER A 152 -7.96 7.63 5.71
N HIS A 153 -6.77 7.96 5.20
CA HIS A 153 -6.53 8.16 3.77
C HIS A 153 -5.07 7.88 3.39
N VAL A 154 -4.87 7.29 2.20
CA VAL A 154 -3.55 6.97 1.66
C VAL A 154 -3.49 7.26 0.16
N VAL A 155 -2.33 7.75 -0.30
CA VAL A 155 -2.06 8.12 -1.69
C VAL A 155 -0.61 7.80 -2.06
N MET A 156 -0.26 7.87 -3.35
CA MET A 156 1.11 7.70 -3.84
C MET A 156 1.60 8.98 -4.54
N ILE A 157 2.87 9.34 -4.33
CA ILE A 157 3.54 10.40 -5.07
C ILE A 157 3.80 9.93 -6.51
N THR A 158 3.21 10.60 -7.47
CA THR A 158 3.33 10.27 -8.90
C THR A 158 4.40 11.09 -9.61
N SER A 159 4.82 12.22 -9.05
CA SER A 159 5.96 12.99 -9.58
C SER A 159 6.64 13.82 -8.51
N TYR A 160 7.95 14.00 -8.68
CA TYR A 160 8.75 14.97 -7.93
C TYR A 160 9.81 15.55 -8.86
N ASP A 161 9.84 16.88 -8.99
CA ASP A 161 10.76 17.60 -9.89
C ASP A 161 11.96 18.23 -9.16
N GLY A 162 12.17 17.88 -7.88
CA GLY A 162 13.17 18.49 -7.01
C GLY A 162 12.62 19.61 -6.12
N THR A 163 11.41 20.12 -6.42
CA THR A 163 10.73 21.14 -5.61
C THR A 163 9.29 20.76 -5.29
N THR A 164 8.54 20.29 -6.30
CA THR A 164 7.10 20.08 -6.22
C THR A 164 6.78 18.59 -6.22
N HIS A 165 6.07 18.15 -5.19
CA HIS A 165 5.47 16.82 -5.15
C HIS A 165 4.06 16.85 -5.73
N LYS A 166 3.72 15.83 -6.52
CA LYS A 166 2.35 15.57 -6.96
C LYS A 166 1.96 14.14 -6.61
N TYR A 167 0.69 13.94 -6.32
CA TYR A 167 0.13 12.65 -5.96
C TYR A 167 -1.08 12.30 -6.84
N SER A 168 -1.38 11.00 -6.85
CA SER A 168 -2.68 10.50 -7.29
C SER A 168 -3.36 9.73 -6.16
N GLY A 169 -4.69 9.77 -6.11
CA GLY A 169 -5.46 9.08 -5.08
C GLY A 169 -6.95 9.00 -5.39
N HIS A 170 -7.60 7.96 -4.85
CA HIS A 170 -9.04 7.72 -4.93
C HIS A 170 -9.78 8.34 -3.72
N SER A 171 -11.10 8.12 -3.65
CA SER A 171 -12.03 8.66 -2.65
C SER A 171 -12.38 10.13 -2.84
N ASN A 172 -11.51 10.94 -3.42
CA ASN A 172 -11.83 12.22 -4.03
C ASN A 172 -10.82 12.38 -5.15
N ASP A 173 -11.17 11.91 -6.34
CA ASP A 173 -10.20 11.56 -7.37
C ASP A 173 -9.28 12.73 -7.69
N ARG A 174 -7.99 12.48 -7.52
CA ARG A 174 -6.92 13.38 -7.85
C ARG A 174 -5.95 12.62 -8.72
N LYS A 175 -5.72 13.14 -9.93
CA LYS A 175 -4.66 12.70 -10.83
C LYS A 175 -3.57 13.74 -10.83
N ASN A 176 -2.37 13.33 -10.41
CA ASN A 176 -1.16 14.15 -10.46
C ASN A 176 -1.37 15.58 -9.90
N THR A 177 -2.05 15.67 -8.76
CA THR A 177 -2.36 16.93 -8.09
C THR A 177 -1.24 17.32 -7.14
N VAL A 178 -0.92 18.61 -7.05
CA VAL A 178 0.13 19.11 -6.15
C VAL A 178 -0.23 18.80 -4.69
N ILE A 179 0.77 18.31 -3.94
CA ILE A 179 0.71 18.16 -2.48
C ILE A 179 1.84 18.95 -1.84
N ASN A 180 1.50 19.73 -0.82
CA ASN A 180 2.48 20.52 -0.08
C ASN A 180 3.12 19.63 0.99
N ILE A 181 4.38 19.27 0.80
CA ILE A 181 5.19 18.51 1.76
C ILE A 181 6.38 19.38 2.16
N ASN A 182 6.31 19.94 3.37
CA ASN A 182 7.37 20.76 3.96
C ASN A 182 7.29 20.68 5.49
N THR A 183 8.19 21.37 6.19
CA THR A 183 8.25 21.39 7.66
C THR A 183 6.92 21.72 8.33
N ASN A 184 6.09 22.58 7.72
CA ASN A 184 4.82 23.04 8.30
C ASN A 184 3.67 22.05 8.05
N THR A 185 3.79 21.20 7.02
CA THR A 185 2.73 20.25 6.65
C THR A 185 3.09 18.79 6.94
N ALA A 186 4.36 18.49 7.21
CA ALA A 186 4.86 17.12 7.38
C ALA A 186 4.15 16.35 8.50
N SER A 187 3.73 17.01 9.58
CA SER A 187 3.01 16.38 10.70
C SER A 187 1.62 15.83 10.31
N ASN A 188 1.06 16.27 9.19
CA ASN A 188 -0.21 15.77 8.66
C ASN A 188 -0.07 14.39 7.99
N TYR A 189 1.17 13.89 7.84
CA TYR A 189 1.47 12.74 7.02
C TYR A 189 2.44 11.77 7.70
N LYS A 190 2.36 10.51 7.28
CA LYS A 190 3.43 9.51 7.39
C LYS A 190 3.86 9.13 5.99
N PHE A 191 5.16 8.93 5.81
CA PHE A 191 5.77 8.67 4.51
C PHE A 191 6.42 7.30 4.51
N TYR A 192 6.21 6.55 3.43
CA TYR A 192 6.75 5.20 3.29
C TYR A 192 7.34 5.00 1.89
N ARG A 193 8.42 4.22 1.80
CA ARG A 193 9.01 3.75 0.55
C ARG A 193 8.89 2.24 0.47
N VAL A 194 8.56 1.74 -0.72
CA VAL A 194 8.75 0.32 -1.02
C VAL A 194 10.26 0.04 -1.09
N SER A 195 10.75 -0.81 -0.20
CA SER A 195 12.17 -1.04 0.07
C SER A 195 12.39 -2.48 0.37
#